data_AF-A0A370IBK6-F1
#
_entry.id   AF-A0A370IBK6-F1
#
_cell.length_a   1.000
_cell.length_b   1.000
_cell.length_c   1.000
_cell.angle_alpha   90.00
_cell.angle_beta   90.00
_cell.angle_gamma   90.00
#
_symmetry.space_group_name_H-M   'P 1'
#
loop_
_entity.id
_entity.type
_entity.pdbx_description
1 polymer ?
#
loop_
_entity_poly.entity_id
_entity_poly.type
_entity_poly.pdbx_seq_one_letter_code
_entity_poly.pdbx_strand_id
1 'polypeptide(L)'
;MWPDTGCEPDDRGTWTKPSVRLPGYDCEPFRTVARMPELGQTFDTLVGPGRWVRKDGLEAVAVRYPHPDPPNDDYWHGLSEKSF
;
A
#
# COMPACT_ATOMS: atom_id res chain seq x y z
N MET A 1 -6.64 -6.21 7.63
CA MET A 1 -5.97 -4.91 7.85
C MET A 1 -6.01 -4.46 9.29
N TRP A 2 -7.13 -3.99 9.87
CA TRP A 2 -7.13 -3.54 11.29
C TRP A 2 -6.56 -4.57 12.29
N PRO A 3 -6.93 -5.86 12.24
CA PRO A 3 -6.30 -6.86 13.11
C PRO A 3 -4.77 -6.96 12.92
N ASP A 4 -4.28 -6.74 11.69
CA ASP A 4 -2.87 -6.85 11.35
C ASP A 4 -2.06 -5.63 11.81
N THR A 5 -2.71 -4.51 12.13
CA THR A 5 -2.01 -3.33 12.68
C THR A 5 -1.71 -3.50 14.17
N GLY A 6 -2.42 -4.40 14.86
CA GLY A 6 -2.40 -4.50 16.33
C GLY A 6 -3.04 -3.30 17.04
N CYS A 7 -3.76 -2.45 16.31
CA CYS A 7 -4.45 -1.28 16.83
C CYS A 7 -5.96 -1.43 16.71
N GLU A 8 -6.69 -0.79 17.63
CA GLU A 8 -8.15 -0.73 17.59
C GLU A 8 -8.61 0.53 16.83
N PRO A 9 -9.52 0.43 15.85
CA PRO A 9 -9.99 1.57 15.07
C PRO A 9 -10.74 2.61 15.91
N ASP A 10 -11.42 2.15 16.97
CA ASP A 10 -12.29 3.00 17.79
C ASP A 10 -11.60 3.48 19.08
N ASP A 11 -10.39 2.98 19.38
CA ASP A 11 -9.56 3.45 20.49
C ASP A 11 -8.23 4.03 20.00
N ARG A 12 -8.18 5.36 19.94
CA ARG A 12 -6.97 6.11 19.56
C ARG A 12 -5.81 5.91 20.54
N GLY A 13 -6.07 5.47 21.78
CA GLY A 13 -5.03 5.14 22.76
C GLY A 13 -4.13 4.00 22.29
N THR A 14 -4.61 3.14 21.39
CA THR A 14 -3.82 2.04 20.80
C THR A 14 -2.90 2.50 19.66
N TRP A 15 -3.04 3.73 19.17
CA TRP A 15 -2.27 4.28 18.05
C TRP A 15 -0.94 4.88 18.54
N THR A 16 -0.13 4.09 19.24
CA THR A 16 1.07 4.56 19.95
C THR A 16 2.26 4.86 19.05
N LYS A 17 2.11 4.69 17.73
CA LYS A 17 3.14 4.95 16.71
C LYS A 17 2.51 5.77 15.59
N PRO A 18 3.27 6.67 14.93
CA PRO A 18 2.76 7.46 13.81
C PRO A 18 2.40 6.60 12.59
N SER A 19 3.02 5.41 12.46
CA SER A 19 2.67 4.43 11.43
C SER A 19 2.96 3.00 11.81
N VAL A 20 2.25 2.10 11.12
CA VAL A 20 2.49 0.65 11.12
C VAL A 20 2.59 0.20 9.67
N ARG A 21 3.61 -0.60 9.35
CA ARG A 21 3.80 -1.17 8.01
C ARG A 21 3.21 -2.58 7.98
N LEU A 22 2.21 -2.75 7.12
CA LEU A 22 1.57 -4.03 6.87
C LEU A 22 2.26 -4.74 5.69
N PRO A 23 2.24 -6.09 5.66
CA PRO A 23 2.72 -6.84 4.50
C PRO A 23 1.85 -6.57 3.27
N GLY A 24 2.28 -7.08 2.12
CA GLY A 24 1.42 -7.12 0.93
C GLY A 24 0.26 -8.09 1.10
N TYR A 25 -0.81 -7.86 0.34
CA TYR A 25 -2.02 -8.69 0.34
C TYR A 25 -2.39 -9.07 -1.09
N ASP A 26 -2.36 -10.37 -1.40
CA ASP A 26 -2.66 -10.97 -2.71
C ASP A 26 -3.97 -11.78 -2.75
N CYS A 27 -4.73 -11.70 -1.66
CA CYS A 27 -6.04 -12.33 -1.49
C CYS A 27 -7.18 -11.31 -1.68
N GLU A 28 -8.42 -11.80 -1.70
CA GLU A 28 -9.58 -10.91 -1.69
C GLU A 28 -9.69 -10.13 -0.38
N PRO A 29 -10.18 -8.87 -0.40
CA PRO A 29 -10.66 -8.12 -1.56
C PRO A 29 -9.55 -7.39 -2.37
N PHE A 30 -8.29 -7.49 -1.94
CA PHE A 30 -7.17 -6.73 -2.51
C PHE A 30 -6.84 -7.14 -3.94
N ARG A 31 -7.02 -8.42 -4.28
CA ARG A 31 -6.91 -8.92 -5.65
C ARG A 31 -7.92 -8.23 -6.58
N THR A 32 -9.19 -8.11 -6.16
CA THR A 32 -10.20 -7.40 -6.95
C THR A 32 -9.79 -5.94 -7.18
N VAL A 33 -9.34 -5.24 -6.14
CA VAL A 33 -8.87 -3.85 -6.24
C VAL A 33 -7.67 -3.73 -7.20
N ALA A 34 -6.66 -4.59 -7.07
CA ALA A 34 -5.49 -4.58 -7.93
C ALA A 34 -5.80 -4.91 -9.41
N ARG A 35 -6.94 -5.57 -9.66
CA ARG A 35 -7.39 -5.97 -11.01
C ARG A 35 -8.47 -5.07 -11.60
N MET A 36 -8.82 -3.95 -10.95
CA MET A 36 -9.82 -3.00 -11.46
C MET A 36 -9.53 -2.59 -12.92
N PRO A 37 -10.52 -2.66 -13.83
CA PRO A 37 -10.34 -2.32 -15.24
C PRO A 37 -9.80 -0.91 -15.47
N GLU A 38 -10.20 0.06 -14.64
CA GLU A 38 -9.81 1.47 -14.72
C GLU A 38 -8.31 1.65 -14.51
N LEU A 39 -7.71 0.88 -13.59
CA LEU A 39 -6.25 0.88 -13.39
C LEU A 39 -5.56 0.35 -14.66
N GLY A 40 -6.10 -0.72 -15.23
CA GLY A 40 -5.54 -1.31 -16.44
C GLY A 40 -5.56 -0.36 -17.64
N GLN A 41 -6.71 0.27 -17.89
CA GLN A 41 -6.85 1.26 -18.97
C GLN A 41 -5.93 2.47 -18.76
N THR A 42 -5.79 2.93 -17.52
CA THR A 42 -4.88 4.02 -17.18
C THR A 42 -3.43 3.64 -17.46
N PHE A 43 -2.99 2.45 -17.04
CA PHE A 43 -1.62 1.98 -17.33
C PHE A 43 -1.38 1.77 -18.83
N ASP A 44 -2.33 1.18 -19.56
CA ASP A 44 -2.24 1.05 -21.01
C ASP A 44 -2.14 2.42 -21.70
N THR A 45 -2.79 3.46 -21.17
CA THR A 45 -2.67 4.84 -21.68
C THR A 45 -1.28 5.44 -21.42
N LEU A 46 -0.71 5.19 -20.24
CA LEU A 46 0.57 5.78 -19.82
C LEU A 46 1.78 5.13 -20.49
N VAL A 47 1.79 3.80 -20.59
CA VAL A 47 2.97 3.04 -21.06
C VAL A 47 2.72 2.25 -22.34
N GLY A 48 1.48 2.20 -22.83
CA GLY A 48 1.09 1.43 -24.00
C GLY A 48 0.55 0.03 -23.62
N PRO A 49 -0.37 -0.53 -24.42
CA PRO A 49 -0.92 -1.85 -24.18
C PRO A 49 0.16 -2.94 -24.08
N GLY A 50 0.05 -3.80 -23.07
CA GLY A 50 0.96 -4.94 -22.87
C GLY A 50 2.37 -4.58 -22.41
N ARG A 51 2.63 -3.32 -22.03
CA ARG A 51 3.95 -2.86 -21.54
C ARG A 51 4.08 -2.85 -20.02
N TRP A 52 3.10 -3.37 -19.31
CA TRP A 52 3.11 -3.47 -17.85
C TRP A 52 2.63 -4.86 -17.41
N VAL A 53 3.10 -5.28 -16.23
CA VAL A 53 2.71 -6.55 -15.61
C VAL A 53 1.68 -6.27 -14.53
N ARG A 54 0.52 -6.91 -14.65
CA ARG A 54 -0.53 -6.80 -13.65
C ARG A 54 -0.15 -7.59 -12.39
N LYS A 55 -0.26 -6.93 -11.24
CA LYS A 55 -0.06 -7.55 -9.92
C LYS A 55 -1.36 -8.18 -9.42
N ASP A 56 -1.23 -9.21 -8.59
CA ASP A 56 -2.36 -9.95 -8.00
C ASP A 56 -2.81 -9.43 -6.63
N GLY A 57 -2.29 -8.27 -6.22
CA GLY A 57 -2.52 -7.72 -4.89
C GLY A 57 -1.87 -6.36 -4.71
N LEU A 58 -1.94 -5.87 -3.47
CA LEU A 58 -1.22 -4.69 -3.03
C LEU A 58 0.13 -5.10 -2.44
N GLU A 59 1.16 -4.31 -2.74
CA GLU A 59 2.44 -4.38 -2.03
C GLU A 59 2.29 -3.85 -0.59
N ALA A 60 3.35 -3.93 0.21
CA ALA A 60 3.33 -3.46 1.61
C ALA A 60 2.78 -2.03 1.75
N VAL A 61 1.81 -1.86 2.65
CA VAL A 61 1.10 -0.58 2.88
C VAL A 61 1.50 0.03 4.21
N ALA A 62 1.72 1.34 4.24
CA ALA A 62 1.88 2.10 5.48
C ALA A 62 0.50 2.62 5.94
N VAL A 63 0.06 2.21 7.13
CA VAL A 63 -1.10 2.80 7.81
C VAL A 63 -0.62 3.95 8.66
N ARG A 64 -1.23 5.13 8.49
CA ARG A 64 -0.89 6.39 9.18
C ARG A 64 -1.92 6.68 10.27
N TYR A 65 -1.45 7.12 11.42
CA TYR A 65 -2.30 7.57 12.53
C TYR A 65 -2.06 9.04 12.84
N PRO A 66 -3.07 9.77 13.34
CA PRO A 66 -2.87 11.07 13.97
C PRO A 66 -1.89 10.93 15.14
N HIS A 67 -0.72 11.56 15.03
CA HIS A 67 0.36 11.43 16.02
C HIS A 67 1.20 12.73 16.03
N PRO A 68 1.70 13.18 17.20
CA PRO A 68 2.52 14.41 17.29
C PRO A 68 3.89 14.26 16.63
N ASP A 69 4.49 13.07 16.72
CA ASP A 69 5.77 12.78 16.06
C ASP A 69 5.56 12.43 14.58
N PRO A 70 6.50 12.82 13.69
CA PRO A 70 6.44 12.45 12.29
C PRO A 70 6.63 10.93 12.12
N PRO A 71 6.06 10.35 11.04
CA PRO A 71 6.37 8.99 10.68
C PRO A 71 7.85 8.79 10.28
N ASN A 72 8.35 7.56 10.41
CA ASN A 72 9.76 7.24 10.16
C ASN A 72 10.08 6.85 8.71
N ASP A 73 9.08 6.86 7.83
CA ASP A 73 9.11 6.39 6.43
C ASP A 73 8.47 7.43 5.48
N ASP A 74 8.50 8.71 5.84
CA ASP A 74 8.09 9.84 4.98
C ASP A 74 9.27 10.59 4.35
N TYR A 75 10.49 10.08 4.51
CA TYR A 75 11.68 10.68 3.93
C TYR A 75 11.77 10.43 2.42
N TRP A 76 12.60 11.20 1.74
CA TRP A 76 12.82 11.03 0.31
C TRP A 76 13.51 9.71 0.00
N HIS A 77 12.86 8.91 -0.85
CA HIS A 77 13.44 7.68 -1.38
C HIS A 77 13.53 7.78 -2.90
N GLY A 78 14.70 7.48 -3.44
CA GLY A 78 14.81 7.10 -4.85
C GLY A 78 14.35 5.65 -4.99
N LEU A 79 13.34 5.40 -5.81
CA LEU A 79 13.08 4.05 -6.30
C LEU A 79 14.09 3.76 -7.41
N SER A 80 15.18 3.08 -7.08
CA SER A 80 15.99 2.42 -8.10
C SER A 80 15.50 0.98 -8.24
N GLU A 81 15.03 0.62 -9.43
CA GLU A 81 14.81 -0.78 -9.77
C GLU A 81 16.18 -1.46 -9.77
N LYS A 82 16.44 -2.31 -8.77
CA LYS A 82 17.37 -3.42 -8.99
C LYS A 82 16.59 -4.46 -9.79
N SER A 83 16.64 -4.34 -11.12
CA SER A 83 16.23 -5.41 -12.02
C SER A 83 17.14 -6.62 -11.79
N PHE A 84 16.55 -7.73 -11.34
CA PHE A 84 16.64 -9.12 -11.83
C PHE A 84 16.22 -10.10 -10.73
#